data_AF-A0A8C3UN25-F1
#
_entry.id   AF-A0A8C3UN25-F1
#
_cell.length_a   1.000
_cell.length_b   1.000
_cell.length_c   1.000
_cell.angle_alpha   90.00
_cell.angle_beta   90.00
_cell.angle_gamma   90.00
#
_symmetry.space_group_name_H-M   'P 1'
#
loop_
_entity.id
_entity.type
_entity.pdbx_description
1 polymer ?
#
loop_
_entity_poly.entity_id
_entity_poly.type
_entity_poly.pdbx_seq_one_letter_code
_entity_poly.pdbx_strand_id
1 'polypeptide(L)'
;MELERIIQDTLTDFIQSHIPAADLSGMDDVFFSYITGVLEELGSAESSEETFDMDTFVEMMEAYIPGFAEIHSGDVCEMMFSLSERLGEARNKGELHKQFQHKKICADLKDGVELLLEMFPACTVSQAEKAVAMALGNLEEAVQLIVEEKVEIGPAGASLVSSQELARPRRAPNHEELKQVILQKYMMVDSADDQKTHRPAPPKEAPKKLIRYIDNQVVSTKGERYKDIKKPESEEMKRTYISLKPARKYKFH
;
A
#
# COMPACT_ATOMS: atom_id res chain seq x y z
N MET A 1 9.30 -22.69 11.13
CA MET A 1 9.76 -23.82 11.95
C MET A 1 11.19 -23.66 12.49
N GLU A 2 12.25 -23.36 11.71
CA GLU A 2 13.58 -23.13 12.33
C GLU A 2 13.70 -21.74 12.99
N LEU A 3 13.14 -20.70 12.37
CA LEU A 3 13.14 -19.33 12.91
C LEU A 3 12.32 -19.22 14.21
N GLU A 4 11.08 -19.72 14.21
CA GLU A 4 10.22 -19.77 15.40
C GLU A 4 10.90 -20.48 16.58
N ARG A 5 11.65 -21.55 16.31
CA ARG A 5 12.40 -22.26 17.33
C ARG A 5 13.52 -21.41 17.93
N ILE A 6 14.24 -20.65 17.10
CA ILE A 6 15.27 -19.69 17.58
C ILE A 6 14.61 -18.61 18.45
N ILE A 7 13.45 -18.09 18.04
CA ILE A 7 12.69 -17.10 18.82
C ILE A 7 12.27 -17.73 20.16
N GLN A 8 11.63 -18.90 20.13
CA GLN A 8 11.13 -19.59 21.31
C GLN A 8 12.25 -19.89 22.30
N ASP A 9 13.36 -20.50 21.86
CA ASP A 9 14.48 -20.87 22.72
C ASP A 9 15.09 -19.62 23.38
N THR A 10 15.36 -18.57 22.59
CA THR A 10 16.01 -17.35 23.09
C THR A 10 15.10 -16.57 24.05
N LEU A 11 13.82 -16.47 23.72
CA LEU A 11 12.86 -15.71 24.52
C LEU A 11 12.53 -16.47 25.83
N THR A 12 12.44 -17.80 25.78
CA THR A 12 12.28 -18.66 26.96
C THR A 12 13.46 -18.51 27.91
N ASP A 13 14.69 -18.59 27.40
CA ASP A 13 15.92 -18.44 28.20
C ASP A 13 15.98 -17.05 28.86
N PHE A 14 15.65 -16.00 28.09
CA PHE A 14 15.62 -14.62 28.59
C PHE A 14 14.58 -14.46 29.71
N ILE A 15 13.33 -14.87 29.49
CA ILE A 15 12.28 -14.76 30.51
C ILE A 15 12.66 -15.54 31.77
N GLN A 16 13.15 -16.78 31.64
CA GLN A 16 13.50 -17.60 32.80
C GLN A 16 14.67 -17.03 33.61
N SER A 17 15.58 -16.27 32.97
CA SER A 17 16.68 -15.61 33.66
C SER A 17 16.23 -14.45 34.56
N HIS A 18 15.16 -13.73 34.16
CA HIS A 18 14.63 -12.60 34.92
C HIS A 18 13.41 -12.97 35.79
N ILE A 19 12.59 -13.93 35.35
CA ILE A 19 11.33 -14.36 35.96
C ILE A 19 11.31 -15.90 35.99
N PRO A 20 11.98 -16.54 36.97
CA PRO A 20 12.12 -18.01 37.01
C PRO A 20 10.80 -18.75 37.28
N ALA A 21 9.75 -18.06 37.70
CA ALA A 21 8.41 -18.60 37.93
C ALA A 21 7.42 -18.25 36.80
N ALA A 22 7.90 -17.72 35.67
CA ALA A 22 7.05 -17.35 34.56
C ALA A 22 6.34 -18.58 33.97
N ASP A 23 5.04 -18.46 33.77
CA ASP A 23 4.28 -19.43 32.99
C ASP A 23 4.41 -19.11 31.50
N LEU A 24 5.03 -20.02 30.76
CA LEU A 24 5.27 -19.89 29.32
C LEU A 24 4.23 -20.65 28.48
N SER A 25 3.24 -21.29 29.12
CA SER A 25 2.22 -22.08 28.43
C SER A 25 1.30 -21.23 27.53
N GLY A 26 1.21 -19.92 27.78
CA GLY A 26 0.46 -18.97 26.99
C GLY A 26 1.14 -18.50 25.70
N MET A 27 2.38 -18.93 25.43
CA MET A 27 3.10 -18.58 24.20
C MET A 27 2.63 -19.45 23.04
N ASP A 28 1.62 -18.97 22.31
CA ASP A 28 1.04 -19.64 21.15
C ASP A 28 1.58 -19.08 19.82
N ASP A 29 1.10 -19.63 18.70
CA ASP A 29 1.51 -19.20 17.36
C ASP A 29 1.20 -17.70 17.10
N VAL A 30 0.17 -17.15 17.75
CA VAL A 30 -0.22 -15.73 17.63
C VAL A 30 0.82 -14.85 18.32
N PHE A 31 1.25 -15.23 19.53
CA PHE A 31 2.34 -14.57 20.24
C PHE A 31 3.62 -14.57 19.38
N PHE A 32 4.04 -15.72 18.88
CA PHE A 32 5.26 -15.80 18.05
C PHE A 32 5.13 -15.03 16.73
N SER A 33 3.94 -14.98 16.13
CA SER A 33 3.68 -14.15 14.94
C SER A 33 3.86 -12.67 15.25
N TYR A 34 3.40 -12.19 16.40
CA TYR A 34 3.60 -10.80 16.83
C TYR A 34 5.09 -10.49 17.01
N ILE A 35 5.81 -11.32 17.77
CA ILE A 35 7.25 -11.16 18.01
C ILE A 35 8.04 -11.17 16.70
N THR A 36 7.71 -12.09 15.79
CA THR A 36 8.35 -12.15 14.47
C THR A 36 8.13 -10.85 13.69
N GLY A 37 6.91 -10.31 13.67
CA GLY A 37 6.61 -9.05 13.00
C GLY A 37 7.41 -7.87 13.56
N VAL A 38 7.52 -7.79 14.89
CA VAL A 38 8.34 -6.78 15.58
C VAL A 38 9.82 -6.90 15.19
N LEU A 39 10.35 -8.12 15.11
CA LEU A 39 11.76 -8.35 14.78
C LEU A 39 12.08 -8.11 13.31
N GLU A 40 11.12 -8.34 12.42
CA GLU A 40 11.23 -8.00 10.99
C GLU A 40 11.27 -6.47 10.78
N GLU A 41 10.49 -5.73 11.54
CA GLU A 41 10.52 -4.26 11.56
C GLU A 41 11.89 -3.75 12.05
N LEU A 42 12.41 -4.32 13.14
CA LEU A 42 13.73 -4.00 13.68
C LEU A 42 14.91 -4.36 12.75
N GLY A 43 14.75 -5.38 11.91
CA GLY A 43 15.81 -5.89 11.03
C GLY A 43 15.83 -5.26 9.63
N SER A 44 14.87 -4.40 9.29
CA SER A 44 14.77 -3.79 7.97
C SER A 44 15.71 -2.59 7.82
N ALA A 45 16.58 -2.60 6.81
CA ALA A 45 17.57 -1.54 6.54
C ALA A 45 16.99 -0.16 6.16
N GLU A 46 15.66 -0.01 6.14
CA GLU A 46 14.94 1.24 5.86
C GLU A 46 14.36 1.91 7.13
N SER A 47 14.69 1.41 8.33
CA SER A 47 14.19 1.92 9.62
C SER A 47 14.87 3.23 10.07
N SER A 48 14.92 4.27 9.23
CA SER A 48 15.40 5.59 9.67
C SER A 48 14.32 6.46 10.32
N GLU A 49 13.03 6.05 10.29
CA GLU A 49 11.94 6.93 10.78
C GLU A 49 10.85 6.25 11.64
N GLU A 50 10.79 4.92 11.77
CA GLU A 50 9.88 4.23 12.69
C GLU A 50 10.64 3.81 13.95
N THR A 51 10.51 4.61 15.00
CA THR A 51 11.06 4.31 16.32
C THR A 51 10.32 3.11 16.89
N PHE A 52 11.00 1.97 17.03
CA PHE A 52 10.48 0.80 17.74
C PHE A 52 9.86 1.23 19.07
N ASP A 53 8.56 0.98 19.22
CA ASP A 53 7.80 1.37 20.39
C ASP A 53 7.98 0.32 21.50
N MET A 54 9.02 0.53 22.31
CA MET A 54 9.36 -0.33 23.44
C MET A 54 8.23 -0.39 24.48
N ASP A 55 7.56 0.72 24.73
CA ASP A 55 6.49 0.79 25.74
C ASP A 55 5.31 -0.10 25.32
N THR A 56 4.93 -0.04 24.04
CA THR A 56 3.91 -0.92 23.45
C THR A 56 4.35 -2.37 23.46
N PHE A 57 5.61 -2.66 23.12
CA PHE A 57 6.14 -4.03 23.17
C PHE A 57 6.09 -4.61 24.58
N VAL A 58 6.53 -3.86 25.59
CA VAL A 58 6.51 -4.29 26.99
C VAL A 58 5.07 -4.45 27.48
N GLU A 59 4.15 -3.57 27.12
CA GLU A 59 2.73 -3.69 27.45
C GLU A 59 2.12 -4.98 26.88
N MET A 60 2.43 -5.28 25.62
CA MET A 60 1.99 -6.53 24.99
C MET A 60 2.62 -7.74 25.67
N MET A 61 3.90 -7.69 26.03
CA MET A 61 4.60 -8.79 26.71
C MET A 61 4.07 -9.04 28.12
N GLU A 62 3.76 -8.00 28.89
CA GLU A 62 3.19 -8.10 30.25
C GLU A 62 1.84 -8.84 30.26
N ALA A 63 1.04 -8.68 29.19
CA ALA A 63 -0.25 -9.36 29.07
C ALA A 63 -0.13 -10.89 28.98
N TYR A 64 1.00 -11.40 28.43
CA TYR A 64 1.27 -12.84 28.33
C TYR A 64 2.16 -13.33 29.47
N ILE A 65 3.11 -12.51 29.93
CA ILE A 65 4.11 -12.85 30.93
C ILE A 65 4.05 -11.81 32.05
N PRO A 66 3.30 -12.10 33.13
CA PRO A 66 3.21 -11.19 34.27
C PRO A 66 4.60 -10.91 34.89
N GLY A 67 4.90 -9.64 35.15
CA GLY A 67 6.18 -9.17 35.69
C GLY A 67 7.24 -8.88 34.62
N PHE A 68 6.93 -9.01 33.33
CA PHE A 68 7.84 -8.64 32.24
C PHE A 68 8.16 -7.14 32.23
N ALA A 69 7.22 -6.30 32.63
CA ALA A 69 7.41 -4.85 32.73
C ALA A 69 8.43 -4.42 33.81
N GLU A 70 8.82 -5.33 34.71
CA GLU A 70 9.87 -5.07 35.71
C GLU A 70 11.29 -5.25 35.14
N ILE A 71 11.43 -5.87 33.96
CA ILE A 71 12.71 -6.07 33.29
C ILE A 71 13.23 -4.74 32.76
N HIS A 72 14.53 -4.49 32.94
CA HIS A 72 15.15 -3.25 32.49
C HIS A 72 15.09 -3.14 30.96
N SER A 73 14.61 -2.00 30.45
CA SER A 73 14.42 -1.78 29.01
C SER A 73 15.70 -1.94 28.19
N GLY A 74 16.87 -1.67 28.78
CA GLY A 74 18.16 -1.92 28.16
C GLY A 74 18.40 -3.41 27.86
N ASP A 75 17.98 -4.30 28.76
CA ASP A 75 18.16 -5.74 28.63
C ASP A 75 17.19 -6.30 27.57
N VAL A 76 15.97 -5.75 27.52
CA VAL A 76 14.97 -6.07 26.50
C VAL A 76 15.44 -5.64 25.11
N CYS A 77 15.99 -4.42 24.98
CA CYS A 77 16.62 -3.94 23.75
C CYS A 77 17.73 -4.89 23.28
N GLU A 78 18.68 -5.21 24.16
CA GLU A 78 19.81 -6.07 23.83
C GLU A 78 19.36 -7.46 23.37
N MET A 79 18.36 -8.03 24.05
CA MET A 79 17.72 -9.27 23.64
C MET A 79 17.10 -9.16 22.25
N MET A 80 16.30 -8.12 21.99
CA MET A 80 15.63 -7.94 20.69
C MET A 80 16.61 -7.74 19.53
N PHE A 81 17.68 -6.95 19.74
CA PHE A 81 18.73 -6.75 18.75
C PHE A 81 19.50 -8.04 18.46
N SER A 82 19.96 -8.73 19.50
CA SER A 82 20.71 -9.99 19.34
C SER A 82 19.86 -11.08 18.69
N LEU A 83 18.58 -11.14 19.00
CA LEU A 83 17.64 -12.10 18.42
C LEU A 83 17.33 -11.75 16.96
N SER A 84 17.13 -10.47 16.62
CA SER A 84 16.99 -10.00 15.23
C SER A 84 18.23 -10.33 14.38
N GLU A 85 19.43 -10.10 14.90
CA GLU A 85 20.69 -10.45 14.22
C GLU A 85 20.77 -11.97 13.97
N ARG A 86 20.48 -12.80 14.98
CA ARG A 86 20.47 -14.26 14.86
C ARG A 86 19.44 -14.76 13.84
N LEU A 87 18.28 -14.13 13.75
CA LEU A 87 17.28 -14.44 12.73
C LEU A 87 17.75 -14.04 11.33
N GLY A 88 18.40 -12.88 11.20
CA GLY A 88 19.04 -12.45 9.96
C GLY A 88 20.09 -13.43 9.47
N GLU A 89 20.98 -13.90 10.35
CA GLU A 89 21.97 -14.92 10.03
C GLU A 89 21.35 -16.27 9.63
N ALA A 90 20.32 -16.73 10.36
CA ALA A 90 19.61 -17.97 10.05
C ALA A 90 18.94 -17.90 8.66
N ARG A 91 18.36 -16.74 8.31
CA ARG A 91 17.78 -16.50 6.98
C ARG A 91 18.85 -16.56 5.87
N ASN A 92 20.00 -15.93 6.09
CA ASN A 92 21.11 -15.90 5.14
C ASN A 92 21.76 -17.28 4.93
N LYS A 93 21.83 -18.12 5.98
CA LYS A 93 22.28 -19.53 5.85
C LYS A 93 21.34 -20.35 4.96
N GLY A 94 20.03 -20.09 5.01
CA GLY A 94 19.04 -20.66 4.10
C GLY A 94 19.21 -20.22 2.64
N GLU A 95 19.63 -18.98 2.39
CA GLU A 95 19.91 -18.47 1.05
C GLU A 95 21.20 -19.06 0.46
N LEU A 96 22.23 -19.29 1.28
CA LEU A 96 23.46 -19.96 0.83
C LEU A 96 23.16 -21.38 0.33
N HIS A 97 22.31 -22.13 1.05
CA HIS A 97 21.87 -23.46 0.64
C HIS A 97 21.05 -23.44 -0.66
N LYS A 98 20.19 -22.42 -0.86
CA LYS A 98 19.46 -22.22 -2.11
C LYS A 98 20.36 -21.79 -3.27
N GLN A 99 21.39 -20.98 -3.02
CA GLN A 99 22.37 -20.58 -4.05
C GLN A 99 23.24 -21.74 -4.50
N PHE A 100 23.69 -22.60 -3.59
CA PHE A 100 24.45 -23.80 -3.97
C PHE A 100 23.59 -24.81 -4.75
N GLN A 101 22.31 -24.96 -4.40
CA GLN A 101 21.37 -25.79 -5.16
C GLN A 101 21.01 -25.18 -6.52
N HIS A 102 20.74 -23.88 -6.60
CA HIS A 102 20.42 -23.19 -7.86
C HIS A 102 21.63 -23.14 -8.80
N LYS A 103 22.86 -22.97 -8.28
CA LYS A 103 24.09 -23.03 -9.06
C LYS A 103 24.41 -24.44 -9.55
N LYS A 104 24.08 -25.48 -8.77
CA LYS A 104 24.21 -26.88 -9.18
C LYS A 104 23.17 -27.27 -10.24
N ILE A 105 21.91 -26.90 -10.06
CA ILE A 105 20.86 -27.08 -11.06
C ILE A 105 21.20 -26.34 -12.36
N CYS A 106 21.76 -25.13 -12.29
CA CYS A 106 22.19 -24.37 -13.47
C CYS A 106 23.41 -24.99 -14.18
N ALA A 107 24.27 -25.73 -13.48
CA ALA A 107 25.36 -26.48 -14.10
C ALA A 107 24.82 -27.74 -14.80
N ASP A 108 23.99 -28.54 -14.11
CA ASP A 108 23.37 -29.75 -14.67
C ASP A 108 22.47 -29.41 -15.89
N LEU A 109 21.82 -28.24 -15.90
CA LEU A 109 21.01 -27.76 -17.04
C LEU A 109 21.86 -27.46 -18.28
N LYS A 110 23.09 -26.95 -18.10
CA LYS A 110 24.00 -26.62 -19.20
C LYS A 110 24.56 -27.89 -19.85
N ASP A 111 24.95 -28.86 -19.02
CA ASP A 111 25.39 -30.18 -19.49
C ASP A 111 24.28 -30.87 -20.30
N GLY A 112 23.02 -30.74 -19.88
CA GLY A 112 21.86 -31.23 -20.63
C GLY A 112 21.66 -30.52 -21.99
N VAL A 113 21.90 -29.21 -22.06
CA VAL A 113 21.82 -28.45 -23.32
C VAL A 113 22.93 -28.86 -24.30
N GLU A 114 24.16 -29.05 -23.83
CA GLU A 114 25.27 -29.54 -24.66
C GLU A 114 24.96 -30.92 -25.25
N LEU A 115 24.48 -31.86 -24.44
CA LEU A 115 24.11 -33.21 -24.89
C LEU A 115 22.97 -33.20 -25.93
N LEU A 116 21.98 -32.31 -25.79
CA LEU A 116 20.91 -32.16 -26.78
C LEU A 116 21.43 -31.63 -28.12
N LEU A 117 22.43 -30.73 -28.11
CA LEU A 117 23.06 -30.23 -29.33
C LEU A 117 23.95 -31.29 -30.00
N GLU A 118 24.55 -32.20 -29.23
CA GLU A 118 25.26 -33.38 -29.76
C GLU A 118 24.29 -34.37 -30.44
N MET A 119 23.15 -34.65 -29.81
CA MET A 119 22.14 -35.57 -30.33
C MET A 119 21.34 -35.00 -31.51
N PHE A 120 21.13 -33.68 -31.53
CA PHE A 120 20.35 -32.97 -32.55
C PHE A 120 21.17 -31.83 -33.20
N PRO A 121 22.04 -32.12 -34.19
CA PRO A 121 22.88 -31.11 -34.83
C PRO A 121 22.12 -29.98 -35.56
N ALA A 122 20.84 -30.19 -35.86
CA ALA A 122 19.94 -29.19 -36.46
C ALA A 122 19.21 -28.32 -35.43
N CYS A 123 19.30 -28.66 -34.13
CA CYS A 123 18.74 -27.90 -33.03
C CYS A 123 19.67 -26.72 -32.69
N THR A 124 19.09 -25.56 -32.40
CA THR A 124 19.83 -24.38 -31.97
C THR A 124 19.93 -24.33 -30.44
N VAL A 125 20.94 -23.64 -29.93
CA VAL A 125 21.17 -23.49 -28.48
C VAL A 125 19.91 -23.02 -27.75
N SER A 126 19.21 -22.01 -28.30
CA SER A 126 17.99 -21.47 -27.69
C SER A 126 16.81 -22.47 -27.70
N GLN A 127 16.75 -23.37 -28.66
CA GLN A 127 15.74 -24.43 -28.69
C GLN A 127 16.03 -25.49 -27.63
N ALA A 128 17.29 -25.91 -27.49
CA ALA A 128 17.71 -26.84 -26.46
C ALA A 128 17.50 -26.25 -25.05
N GLU A 129 17.91 -24.99 -24.81
CA GLU A 129 17.66 -24.29 -23.55
C GLU A 129 16.15 -24.19 -23.24
N LYS A 130 15.32 -23.87 -24.23
CA LYS A 130 13.87 -23.82 -24.07
C LYS A 130 13.31 -25.20 -23.74
N ALA A 131 13.73 -26.26 -24.44
CA ALA A 131 13.27 -27.62 -24.20
C ALA A 131 13.62 -28.10 -22.78
N VAL A 132 14.87 -27.87 -22.35
CA VAL A 132 15.31 -28.24 -20.99
C VAL A 132 14.59 -27.42 -19.92
N ALA A 133 14.33 -26.12 -20.18
CA ALA A 133 13.54 -25.28 -19.29
C ALA A 133 12.08 -25.74 -19.17
N MET A 134 11.45 -26.10 -20.30
CA MET A 134 10.07 -26.62 -20.32
C MET A 134 9.98 -27.99 -19.63
N ALA A 135 11.01 -28.83 -19.78
CA ALA A 135 11.10 -30.14 -19.14
C ALA A 135 11.59 -30.10 -17.68
N LEU A 136 11.78 -28.91 -17.10
CA LEU A 136 12.27 -28.69 -15.73
C LEU A 136 13.58 -29.47 -15.44
N GLY A 137 14.45 -29.59 -16.44
CA GLY A 137 15.73 -30.33 -16.33
C GLY A 137 15.66 -31.83 -16.62
N ASN A 138 14.50 -32.38 -17.01
CA ASN A 138 14.42 -33.77 -17.46
C ASN A 138 14.83 -33.90 -18.94
N LEU A 139 15.96 -34.56 -19.21
CA LEU A 139 16.50 -34.71 -20.55
C LEU A 139 15.57 -35.52 -21.47
N GLU A 140 14.94 -36.58 -20.98
CA GLU A 140 14.10 -37.47 -21.80
C GLU A 140 12.85 -36.72 -22.32
N GLU A 141 12.23 -35.93 -21.44
CA GLU A 141 11.11 -35.04 -21.80
C GLU A 141 11.58 -33.91 -22.73
N ALA A 142 12.78 -33.35 -22.54
CA ALA A 142 13.33 -32.34 -23.43
C ALA A 142 13.62 -32.90 -24.84
N VAL A 143 14.11 -34.14 -24.93
CA VAL A 143 14.27 -34.89 -26.18
C VAL A 143 12.92 -35.09 -26.84
N GLN A 144 11.92 -35.53 -26.08
CA GLN A 144 10.58 -35.75 -26.59
C GLN A 144 9.95 -34.44 -27.09
N LEU A 145 10.14 -33.33 -26.40
CA LEU A 145 9.73 -31.99 -26.85
C LEU A 145 10.43 -31.58 -28.15
N ILE A 146 11.73 -31.85 -28.31
CA ILE A 146 12.48 -31.54 -29.55
C ILE A 146 12.03 -32.41 -30.73
N VAL A 147 11.60 -33.66 -30.45
CA VAL A 147 11.17 -34.62 -31.48
C VAL A 147 9.69 -34.46 -31.84
N GLU A 148 8.82 -34.20 -30.86
CA GLU A 148 7.37 -34.06 -31.01
C GLU A 148 6.96 -32.64 -31.42
N GLU A 149 7.65 -31.60 -30.94
CA GLU A 149 7.36 -30.20 -31.28
C GLU A 149 8.20 -29.73 -32.48
N LYS A 150 7.50 -29.62 -33.62
CA LYS A 150 7.86 -28.71 -34.71
C LYS A 150 8.11 -27.31 -34.15
N VAL A 151 9.37 -26.89 -34.00
CA VAL A 151 9.68 -25.47 -33.82
C VAL A 151 9.46 -24.76 -35.16
N GLU A 152 8.21 -24.45 -35.47
CA GLU A 152 7.87 -23.55 -36.56
C GLU A 152 8.29 -22.12 -36.18
N ILE A 153 9.48 -21.73 -36.63
CA ILE A 153 9.75 -20.33 -36.95
C ILE A 153 9.32 -20.14 -38.41
N GLY A 154 8.02 -19.96 -38.62
CA GLY A 154 7.50 -19.34 -39.84
C GLY A 154 7.49 -17.82 -39.67
N PRO A 155 8.02 -17.01 -40.61
CA PRO A 155 7.94 -15.57 -40.51
C PRO A 155 6.53 -15.11 -40.87
N ALA A 156 5.95 -14.26 -40.02
CA ALA A 156 4.74 -13.46 -40.22
C ALA A 156 3.39 -14.21 -40.25
N GLY A 157 2.45 -13.75 -39.41
CA GLY A 157 1.02 -13.96 -39.60
C GLY A 157 0.24 -14.24 -38.31
N ALA A 158 -0.38 -13.19 -37.77
CA ALA A 158 -1.32 -13.17 -36.66
C ALA A 158 -2.28 -14.38 -36.54
N SER A 159 -2.58 -14.81 -35.30
CA SER A 159 -3.92 -14.68 -34.69
C SER A 159 -4.01 -15.37 -33.31
N LEU A 160 -4.23 -14.53 -32.29
CA LEU A 160 -5.11 -14.76 -31.13
C LEU A 160 -4.92 -16.02 -30.25
N VAL A 161 -4.03 -15.95 -29.25
CA VAL A 161 -4.39 -16.06 -27.82
C VAL A 161 -3.28 -15.37 -27.00
N SER A 162 -3.53 -14.16 -26.48
CA SER A 162 -2.60 -13.49 -25.57
C SER A 162 -3.12 -13.59 -24.15
N SER A 163 -2.59 -14.54 -23.39
CA SER A 163 -2.53 -14.53 -21.94
C SER A 163 -1.07 -14.89 -21.63
N GLN A 164 -0.24 -13.91 -21.28
CA GLN A 164 0.18 -13.63 -19.89
C GLN A 164 0.69 -14.90 -19.20
N GLU A 165 1.88 -14.97 -18.64
CA GLU A 165 2.77 -13.95 -18.09
C GLU A 165 3.96 -14.76 -17.56
N LEU A 166 5.21 -14.38 -17.83
CA LEU A 166 6.40 -14.61 -16.98
C LEU A 166 7.67 -14.14 -17.71
N ALA A 167 8.63 -13.65 -16.92
CA ALA A 167 9.96 -13.16 -17.30
C ALA A 167 10.09 -11.68 -17.74
N ARG A 168 9.85 -10.76 -16.79
CA ARG A 168 10.79 -9.63 -16.60
C ARG A 168 11.27 -9.62 -15.14
N PRO A 169 12.56 -9.33 -14.87
CA PRO A 169 13.04 -9.19 -13.51
C PRO A 169 12.32 -8.01 -12.87
N ARG A 170 11.45 -8.29 -11.89
CA ARG A 170 10.69 -7.28 -11.17
C ARG A 170 11.64 -6.52 -10.25
N ARG A 171 12.23 -5.42 -10.74
CA ARG A 171 12.53 -4.29 -9.85
C ARG A 171 11.19 -3.83 -9.26
N ALA A 172 11.17 -3.41 -8.00
CA ALA A 172 10.00 -2.77 -7.42
C ALA A 172 9.53 -1.66 -8.39
N PRO A 173 8.30 -1.73 -8.93
CA PRO A 173 7.83 -0.73 -9.87
C PRO A 173 7.86 0.63 -9.16
N ASN A 174 8.39 1.64 -9.85
CA ASN A 174 8.38 3.00 -9.32
C ASN A 174 6.92 3.36 -8.95
N HIS A 175 6.72 4.17 -7.91
CA HIS A 175 5.40 4.65 -7.50
C HIS A 175 4.54 5.17 -8.67
N GLU A 176 5.19 5.79 -9.66
CA GLU A 176 4.54 6.28 -10.88
C GLU A 176 4.09 5.16 -11.83
N GLU A 177 4.89 4.11 -11.98
CA GLU A 177 4.56 2.91 -12.77
C GLU A 177 3.46 2.08 -12.08
N LEU A 178 3.55 1.92 -10.75
CA LEU A 178 2.55 1.19 -9.98
C LEU A 178 1.19 1.89 -10.05
N LYS A 179 1.17 3.23 -9.97
CA LYS A 179 -0.03 4.03 -10.21
C LYS A 179 -0.63 3.75 -11.58
N GLN A 180 0.18 3.73 -12.65
CA GLN A 180 -0.31 3.45 -14.00
C GLN A 180 -0.88 2.04 -14.13
N VAL A 181 -0.21 1.03 -13.54
CA VAL A 181 -0.68 -0.36 -13.55
C VAL A 181 -2.00 -0.51 -12.79
N ILE A 182 -2.12 0.09 -11.60
CA ILE A 182 -3.34 0.04 -10.79
C ILE A 182 -4.47 0.79 -11.52
N LEU A 183 -4.20 1.97 -12.08
CA LEU A 183 -5.19 2.70 -12.86
C LEU A 183 -5.63 1.86 -14.05
N GLN A 184 -4.72 1.37 -14.88
CA GLN A 184 -5.07 0.57 -16.05
C GLN A 184 -5.88 -0.70 -15.71
N LYS A 185 -5.57 -1.35 -14.58
CA LYS A 185 -6.23 -2.58 -14.16
C LYS A 185 -7.64 -2.36 -13.58
N TYR A 186 -7.85 -1.26 -12.87
CA TYR A 186 -9.09 -1.01 -12.12
C TYR A 186 -9.91 0.17 -12.64
N MET A 187 -9.39 0.94 -13.59
CA MET A 187 -10.09 2.06 -14.21
C MET A 187 -11.03 1.52 -15.28
N MET A 188 -12.32 1.54 -14.96
CA MET A 188 -13.39 1.42 -15.93
C MET A 188 -13.47 2.73 -16.72
N VAL A 189 -12.67 2.87 -17.78
CA VAL A 189 -12.77 4.04 -18.67
C VAL A 189 -13.92 3.81 -19.64
N ASP A 190 -15.07 4.44 -19.38
CA ASP A 190 -16.13 4.52 -20.37
C ASP A 190 -15.71 5.51 -21.47
N SER A 191 -14.92 5.01 -22.42
CA SER A 191 -14.30 5.80 -23.49
C SER A 191 -15.33 6.42 -24.46
N ALA A 192 -16.60 6.04 -24.34
CA ALA A 192 -17.70 6.55 -25.14
C ALA A 192 -18.25 7.89 -24.62
N ASP A 193 -18.20 8.16 -23.31
CA ASP A 193 -18.69 9.42 -22.73
C ASP A 193 -17.64 10.54 -22.78
N ASP A 194 -16.35 10.20 -22.85
CA ASP A 194 -15.26 11.18 -22.87
C ASP A 194 -15.21 12.01 -24.19
N GLN A 195 -15.83 11.52 -25.26
CA GLN A 195 -16.02 12.29 -26.50
C GLN A 195 -17.17 13.31 -26.43
N LYS A 196 -18.05 13.23 -25.41
CA LYS A 196 -19.10 14.22 -25.19
C LYS A 196 -18.58 15.27 -24.23
N THR A 197 -17.89 16.29 -24.75
CA THR A 197 -17.59 17.48 -23.96
C THR A 197 -18.89 18.14 -23.53
N HIS A 198 -19.28 17.96 -22.26
CA HIS A 198 -20.40 18.66 -21.65
C HIS A 198 -20.08 20.16 -21.61
N ARG A 199 -20.68 20.92 -22.54
CA ARG A 199 -20.63 22.38 -22.55
C ARG A 199 -21.93 22.92 -21.98
N PRO A 200 -22.05 23.11 -20.66
CA PRO A 200 -23.24 23.72 -20.10
C PRO A 200 -23.40 25.11 -20.72
N ALA A 201 -24.58 25.40 -21.23
CA ALA A 201 -24.88 26.71 -21.80
C ALA A 201 -24.61 27.80 -20.73
N PRO A 202 -23.96 28.92 -21.09
CA PRO A 202 -23.70 29.98 -20.12
C PRO A 202 -25.02 30.41 -19.49
N PRO A 203 -25.04 30.66 -18.16
CA PRO A 203 -26.26 31.05 -17.47
C PRO A 203 -26.87 32.27 -18.14
N LYS A 204 -28.15 32.18 -18.51
CA LYS A 204 -28.87 33.26 -19.19
C LYS A 204 -28.84 34.51 -18.32
N GLU A 205 -28.12 35.55 -18.75
CA GLU A 205 -28.17 36.87 -18.10
C GLU A 205 -29.60 37.40 -18.23
N ALA A 206 -30.34 37.41 -17.12
CA ALA A 206 -31.65 38.04 -17.06
C ALA A 206 -31.48 39.54 -17.37
N PRO A 207 -32.38 40.14 -18.18
CA PRO A 207 -32.25 41.54 -18.55
C PRO A 207 -32.29 42.42 -17.29
N LYS A 208 -31.16 43.07 -16.98
CA LYS A 208 -31.04 43.94 -15.82
C LYS A 208 -31.99 45.12 -16.00
N LYS A 209 -33.03 45.20 -15.17
CA LYS A 209 -33.91 46.38 -15.10
C LYS A 209 -33.04 47.56 -14.65
N LEU A 210 -32.90 48.58 -15.49
CA LEU A 210 -32.16 49.80 -15.15
C LEU A 210 -32.79 50.44 -13.91
N ILE A 211 -32.03 50.56 -12.84
CA ILE A 211 -32.39 51.32 -11.64
C ILE A 211 -31.80 52.72 -11.79
N ARG A 212 -32.58 53.77 -11.50
CA ARG A 212 -32.10 55.16 -11.51
C ARG A 212 -32.08 55.69 -10.08
N TYR A 213 -31.13 56.57 -9.79
CA TYR A 213 -30.98 57.22 -8.48
C TYR A 213 -31.17 58.73 -8.63
N ILE A 214 -31.85 59.33 -7.67
CA ILE A 214 -31.90 60.78 -7.46
C ILE A 214 -31.64 60.98 -5.96
N ASP A 215 -30.71 61.88 -5.61
CA ASP A 215 -30.28 62.16 -4.23
C ASP A 215 -29.98 60.89 -3.41
N ASN A 216 -29.21 59.97 -4.01
CA ASN A 216 -28.81 58.68 -3.45
C ASN A 216 -29.96 57.73 -3.07
N GLN A 217 -31.18 57.97 -3.55
CA GLN A 217 -32.34 57.10 -3.32
C GLN A 217 -32.79 56.42 -4.63
N VAL A 218 -33.13 55.13 -4.54
CA VAL A 218 -33.61 54.32 -5.68
C VAL A 218 -34.98 54.84 -6.15
N VAL A 219 -35.10 55.17 -7.43
CA VAL A 219 -36.36 55.52 -8.10
C VAL A 219 -36.71 54.46 -9.15
N SER A 220 -37.98 54.05 -9.17
CA SER A 220 -38.51 53.12 -10.18
C SER A 220 -38.49 53.77 -11.57
N THR A 221 -38.10 53.02 -12.60
CA THR A 221 -37.99 53.52 -14.00
C THR A 221 -39.31 53.57 -14.77
N LYS A 222 -40.44 53.42 -14.07
CA LYS A 222 -41.79 53.46 -14.63
C LYS A 222 -42.33 54.89 -14.78
N GLY A 223 -41.56 55.82 -15.34
CA GLY A 223 -42.08 57.11 -15.87
C GLY A 223 -42.98 57.97 -14.96
N GLU A 224 -42.93 57.81 -13.64
CA GLU A 224 -43.69 58.62 -12.68
C GLU A 224 -43.08 60.03 -12.62
N ARG A 225 -43.87 61.05 -12.94
CA ARG A 225 -43.36 62.40 -13.26
C ARG A 225 -42.98 63.28 -12.05
N TYR A 226 -43.35 62.92 -10.82
CA TYR A 226 -42.96 63.66 -9.60
C TYR A 226 -42.84 62.72 -8.39
N LYS A 227 -41.92 63.02 -7.46
CA LYS A 227 -41.78 62.38 -6.14
C LYS A 227 -41.79 63.46 -5.05
N ASP A 228 -42.65 63.31 -4.04
CA ASP A 228 -42.67 64.20 -2.87
C ASP A 228 -41.47 63.91 -1.95
N ILE A 229 -40.62 64.91 -1.74
CA ILE A 229 -39.46 64.82 -0.84
C ILE A 229 -39.92 65.22 0.57
N LYS A 230 -40.12 64.24 1.47
CA LYS A 230 -40.30 64.50 2.91
C LYS A 230 -38.93 64.73 3.55
N LYS A 231 -38.76 65.84 4.27
CA LYS A 231 -37.54 66.08 5.07
C LYS A 231 -37.48 65.05 6.21
N PRO A 232 -36.32 64.41 6.47
CA PRO A 232 -36.19 63.51 7.60
C PRO A 232 -36.35 64.27 8.92
N GLU A 233 -37.13 63.72 9.84
CA GLU A 233 -37.27 64.26 11.22
C GLU A 233 -35.89 64.26 11.91
N SER A 234 -35.61 65.31 12.69
CA SER A 234 -34.29 65.51 13.30
C SER A 234 -33.96 64.44 14.35
N GLU A 235 -32.67 64.11 14.47
CA GLU A 235 -32.13 63.13 15.41
C GLU A 235 -32.56 63.37 16.88
N GLU A 236 -32.86 64.62 17.26
CA GLU A 236 -33.35 64.97 18.60
C GLU A 236 -34.69 64.33 18.92
N MET A 237 -35.62 64.25 17.94
CA MET A 237 -36.93 63.60 18.15
C MET A 237 -36.78 62.08 18.38
N LYS A 238 -35.73 61.47 17.81
CA LYS A 238 -35.44 60.04 17.97
C LYS A 238 -34.83 59.71 19.33
N ARG A 239 -34.08 60.63 19.94
CA ARG A 239 -33.43 60.41 21.25
C ARG A 239 -34.41 60.39 22.42
N THR A 240 -35.54 61.08 22.30
CA THR A 240 -36.59 61.09 23.33
C THR A 240 -37.43 59.80 23.28
N TYR A 241 -37.23 58.94 22.29
CA TYR A 241 -37.94 57.67 22.17
C TYR A 241 -37.36 56.63 23.13
N ILE A 242 -37.84 56.62 24.38
CA ILE A 242 -37.48 55.61 25.36
C ILE A 242 -38.29 54.34 25.05
N SER A 243 -37.63 53.35 24.44
CA SER A 243 -38.24 52.03 24.21
C SER A 243 -38.31 51.25 25.52
N LEU A 244 -39.39 51.42 26.29
CA LEU A 244 -39.64 50.62 27.49
C LEU A 244 -39.96 49.18 27.07
N LYS A 245 -39.16 48.21 27.52
CA LYS A 245 -39.44 46.80 27.28
C LYS A 245 -40.75 46.42 27.99
N PRO A 246 -41.65 45.65 27.34
CA PRO A 246 -42.86 45.15 27.99
C PRO A 246 -42.51 44.33 29.24
N ALA A 247 -43.23 44.55 30.35
CA ALA A 247 -42.99 43.84 31.60
C ALA A 247 -43.22 42.33 31.43
N ARG A 248 -42.28 41.51 31.96
CA ARG A 248 -42.40 40.04 31.98
C ARG A 248 -43.61 39.64 32.84
N LYS A 249 -44.61 39.01 32.23
CA LYS A 249 -45.73 38.42 32.97
C LYS A 249 -45.28 37.09 33.60
N TYR A 250 -45.16 37.05 34.93
CA TYR A 250 -45.03 35.77 35.65
C TYR A 250 -46.38 35.04 35.62
N LYS A 251 -46.37 33.78 35.18
CA LYS A 251 -47.50 32.86 35.38
C LYS A 251 -47.31 32.22 36.76
N PHE A 252 -48.21 32.49 37.69
CA PHE A 252 -48.25 31.77 38.96
C PHE A 252 -48.75 30.34 38.70
N HIS A 253 -48.04 29.36 39.26
CA HIS A 253 -48.51 27.98 39.43
C HIS A 253 -49.19 27.84 40.78
#